data_AF-A0A0B8NZR3-F1
#
_entry.id   AF-A0A0B8NZR3-F1
#
_cell.length_a   1.000
_cell.length_b   1.000
_cell.length_c   1.000
_cell.angle_alpha   90.00
_cell.angle_beta   90.00
_cell.angle_gamma   90.00
#
_symmetry.space_group_name_H-M   'P 1'
#
loop_
_entity.id
_entity.type
_entity.pdbx_description
1 polymer ?
#
loop_
_entity_poly.entity_id
_entity_poly.type
_entity_poly.pdbx_seq_one_letter_code
_entity_poly.pdbx_strand_id
1 'polypeptide(L)'
;MLYVIRRINALQSKVLSLDVPSGLQADTGVMLGGCVRADTTVSFIGAKTGLVTGRAKAVVGELFIAELGVGEAFADLERPVASIFDKPQALEVLPKRGECFHKGESGRATLVGGAAGFSGAIILASQACARSGAGLVSVISSEQTRHLYSVVSQR
;
A
#
# COMPACT_ATOMS: atom_id res chain seq x y z
N MET A 1 23.67 -12.78 20.04
CA MET A 1 22.42 -12.43 19.32
C MET A 1 22.21 -13.24 18.03
N LEU A 2 23.05 -13.09 17.00
CA LEU A 2 22.83 -13.71 15.67
C LEU A 2 22.75 -15.24 15.67
N TYR A 3 23.48 -15.92 16.57
CA TYR A 3 23.39 -17.38 16.72
C TYR A 3 21.96 -17.83 17.08
N VAL A 4 21.33 -17.17 18.05
CA VAL A 4 19.98 -17.51 18.52
C VAL A 4 18.96 -17.25 17.42
N ILE A 5 19.05 -16.10 16.74
CA ILE A 5 18.19 -15.78 15.60
C ILE A 5 18.27 -16.87 14.51
N ARG A 6 19.48 -17.32 14.17
CA ARG A 6 19.66 -18.40 13.19
C ARG A 6 19.04 -19.72 13.64
N ARG A 7 19.12 -20.05 14.93
CA ARG A 7 18.50 -21.24 15.50
C ARG A 7 16.97 -21.15 15.46
N ILE A 8 16.39 -20.01 15.85
CA ILE A 8 14.95 -19.76 15.77
C ILE A 8 14.47 -19.92 14.32
N ASN A 9 15.14 -19.27 13.38
CA ASN A 9 14.78 -19.32 11.95
C ASN A 9 14.94 -20.71 11.32
N ALA A 10 15.64 -21.64 11.97
CA ALA A 10 15.80 -23.01 11.51
C ALA A 10 14.78 -23.98 12.15
N LEU A 11 14.00 -23.54 13.14
CA LEU A 11 12.94 -24.34 13.73
C LEU A 11 11.81 -24.57 12.70
N GLN A 12 11.15 -25.71 12.81
CA GLN A 12 9.92 -26.00 12.04
C GLN A 12 8.65 -25.54 12.78
N SER A 13 8.81 -25.01 14.00
CA SER A 13 7.73 -24.50 14.83
C SER A 13 7.32 -23.10 14.40
N LYS A 14 6.07 -22.73 14.72
CA LYS A 14 5.59 -21.36 14.54
C LYS A 14 6.35 -20.37 15.42
N VAL A 15 6.71 -19.23 14.85
CA VAL A 15 7.44 -18.16 15.53
C VAL A 15 6.54 -16.94 15.71
N LEU A 16 6.28 -16.60 16.97
CA LEU A 16 5.58 -15.37 17.36
C LEU A 16 6.60 -14.34 17.83
N SER A 17 6.62 -13.16 17.19
CA SER A 17 7.36 -12.00 17.69
C SER A 17 6.46 -11.08 18.48
N LEU A 18 6.94 -10.61 19.63
CA LEU A 18 6.28 -9.59 20.43
C LEU A 18 6.94 -8.25 20.15
N ASP A 19 6.10 -7.25 19.92
CA ASP A 19 6.42 -5.90 19.48
C ASP A 19 7.02 -5.77 18.07
N VAL A 20 8.24 -6.26 17.89
CA VAL A 20 9.01 -6.20 16.64
C VAL A 20 9.88 -7.46 16.52
N PRO A 21 9.97 -8.11 15.34
CA PRO A 21 10.90 -9.21 15.13
C PRO A 21 12.33 -8.80 15.49
N SER A 22 12.97 -9.57 16.38
CA SER A 22 14.31 -9.23 16.86
C SER A 22 15.30 -9.14 15.68
N GLY A 23 15.98 -8.00 15.56
CA GLY A 23 16.90 -7.69 14.46
C GLY A 23 16.30 -6.86 13.32
N LEU A 24 15.01 -6.53 13.39
CA LEU A 24 14.37 -5.51 12.56
C LEU A 24 14.42 -4.16 13.27
N GLN A 25 14.87 -3.11 12.57
CA GLN A 25 14.83 -1.75 13.09
C GLN A 25 13.39 -1.20 12.99
N ALA A 26 12.85 -0.76 14.12
CA ALA A 26 11.43 -0.45 14.29
C ALA A 26 10.92 0.70 13.41
N ASP A 27 11.77 1.68 13.06
CA ASP A 27 11.33 2.87 12.32
C ASP A 27 11.49 2.74 10.80
N THR A 28 12.48 1.96 10.37
CA THR A 28 12.97 1.92 8.97
C THR A 28 12.75 0.57 8.30
N GLY A 29 12.53 -0.50 9.09
CA GLY A 29 12.38 -1.86 8.57
C GLY A 29 13.69 -2.44 8.01
N VAL A 30 14.85 -1.83 8.33
CA VAL A 30 16.16 -2.36 7.98
C VAL A 30 16.49 -3.55 8.88
N MET A 31 16.97 -4.64 8.30
CA MET A 31 17.47 -5.79 9.05
C MET A 31 18.95 -5.55 9.43
N LEU A 32 19.26 -5.64 10.72
CA LEU A 32 20.60 -5.36 11.26
C LEU A 32 21.53 -6.59 11.15
N GLY A 33 21.68 -7.11 9.94
CA GLY A 33 22.49 -8.29 9.60
C GLY A 33 21.77 -9.64 9.79
N GLY A 34 20.97 -9.80 10.84
CA GLY A 34 20.11 -10.97 11.04
C GLY A 34 18.81 -10.60 11.74
N CYS A 35 17.70 -11.15 11.27
CA CYS A 35 16.36 -10.87 11.77
C CYS A 35 15.59 -12.18 11.99
N VAL A 36 14.82 -12.24 13.08
CA VAL A 36 13.84 -13.32 13.29
C VAL A 36 12.81 -13.27 12.16
N ARG A 37 12.48 -14.43 11.59
CA ARG A 37 11.38 -14.60 10.64
C ARG A 37 10.17 -15.11 11.41
N ALA A 38 9.26 -14.21 11.71
CA ALA A 38 8.03 -14.54 12.42
C ALA A 38 6.94 -15.02 11.45
N ASP A 39 6.14 -15.99 11.90
CA ASP A 39 4.86 -16.31 11.28
C ASP A 39 3.81 -15.25 11.67
N THR A 40 3.93 -14.71 12.89
CA THR A 40 3.02 -13.70 13.44
C THR A 40 3.81 -12.70 14.30
N THR A 41 3.43 -11.44 14.24
CA THR A 41 3.93 -10.37 15.10
C THR A 41 2.76 -9.69 15.80
N VAL A 42 2.83 -9.52 17.12
CA VAL A 42 1.89 -8.70 17.89
C VAL A 42 2.62 -7.43 18.32
N SER A 43 2.29 -6.29 17.71
CA SER A 43 2.83 -4.98 18.10
C SER A 43 1.94 -4.29 19.13
N PHE A 44 2.53 -3.52 20.04
CA PHE A 44 1.78 -2.88 21.12
C PHE A 44 1.51 -1.41 20.85
N ILE A 45 0.34 -0.93 21.27
CA ILE A 45 -0.16 0.45 21.20
C ILE A 45 -0.39 0.95 19.77
N GLY A 46 0.59 0.79 18.89
CA GLY A 46 0.50 1.13 17.48
C GLY A 46 1.54 0.39 16.64
N ALA A 47 1.32 0.39 15.33
CA ALA A 47 2.26 -0.17 14.38
C ALA A 47 3.49 0.73 14.24
N LYS A 48 4.68 0.15 14.44
CA LYS A 48 5.94 0.84 14.14
C LYS A 48 6.15 0.86 12.63
N THR A 49 6.61 1.98 12.07
CA THR A 49 6.71 2.18 10.61
C THR A 49 7.56 1.13 9.92
N GLY A 50 8.60 0.65 10.58
CA GLY A 50 9.47 -0.42 10.13
C GLY A 50 8.77 -1.75 9.91
N LEU A 51 7.66 -2.03 10.62
CA LEU A 51 6.87 -3.26 10.47
C LEU A 51 6.06 -3.32 9.16
N VAL A 52 5.75 -2.15 8.58
CA VAL A 52 4.87 -2.02 7.40
C VAL A 52 5.63 -1.69 6.11
N THR A 53 6.96 -1.73 6.15
CA THR A 53 7.78 -1.52 4.95
C THR A 53 7.74 -2.73 4.01
N GLY A 54 8.05 -2.50 2.74
CA GLY A 54 8.15 -3.59 1.75
C GLY A 54 9.16 -4.68 2.14
N ARG A 55 10.24 -4.32 2.85
CA ARG A 55 11.26 -5.27 3.33
C ARG A 55 10.79 -6.09 4.52
N ALA A 56 9.99 -5.50 5.40
CA ALA A 56 9.48 -6.16 6.60
C ALA A 56 8.49 -7.29 6.32
N LYS A 57 7.84 -7.29 5.15
CA LYS A 57 6.99 -8.40 4.68
C LYS A 57 7.70 -9.76 4.69
N ALA A 58 9.02 -9.79 4.58
CA ALA A 58 9.80 -11.03 4.61
C ALA A 58 10.00 -11.62 6.02
N VAL A 59 9.68 -10.88 7.09
CA VAL A 59 10.06 -11.24 8.47
C VAL A 59 8.97 -11.02 9.52
N VAL A 60 7.95 -10.19 9.25
CA VAL A 60 6.90 -9.83 10.21
C VAL A 60 5.78 -10.87 10.29
N GLY A 61 5.49 -11.57 9.19
CA GLY A 61 4.35 -12.48 9.12
C GLY A 61 3.02 -11.72 9.22
N GLU A 62 2.00 -12.35 9.82
CA GLU A 62 0.74 -11.67 10.14
C GLU A 62 0.95 -10.65 11.26
N LEU A 63 0.50 -9.41 11.06
CA LEU A 63 0.67 -8.33 12.02
C LEU A 63 -0.64 -8.04 12.76
N PHE A 64 -0.61 -8.14 14.09
CA PHE A 64 -1.69 -7.74 14.99
C PHE A 64 -1.24 -6.54 15.82
N ILE A 65 -2.16 -5.64 16.14
CA ILE A 65 -1.91 -4.50 17.02
C ILE A 65 -2.73 -4.69 18.30
N ALA A 66 -2.05 -4.74 19.45
CA ALA A 66 -2.67 -4.79 20.76
C ALA A 66 -2.59 -3.41 21.42
N GLU A 67 -3.72 -2.73 21.57
CA GLU A 67 -3.81 -1.34 22.02
C GLU A 67 -3.48 -1.13 23.51
N LEU A 68 -3.53 -2.20 24.31
CA LEU A 68 -3.27 -2.20 25.76
C LEU A 68 -4.13 -1.23 26.59
N GLY A 69 -5.22 -0.70 26.03
CA GLY A 69 -6.14 0.20 26.74
C GLY A 69 -5.57 1.59 27.04
N VAL A 70 -4.49 2.00 26.36
CA VAL A 70 -3.82 3.30 26.59
C VAL A 70 -4.01 4.30 25.45
N GLY A 71 -4.91 4.01 24.50
CA GLY A 71 -5.06 4.76 23.25
C GLY A 71 -5.25 6.27 23.43
N GLU A 72 -6.15 6.68 24.33
CA GLU A 72 -6.43 8.11 24.59
C GLU A 72 -5.20 8.83 25.16
N ALA A 73 -4.62 8.30 26.23
CA ALA A 73 -3.43 8.87 26.86
C ALA A 73 -2.22 8.90 25.90
N PHE A 74 -2.10 7.90 25.03
CA PHE A 74 -1.02 7.85 24.05
C PHE A 74 -1.23 8.87 22.91
N ALA A 75 -2.46 9.08 22.47
CA ALA A 75 -2.79 10.05 21.42
C ALA A 75 -2.50 11.51 21.84
N ASP A 76 -2.60 11.81 23.14
CA ASP A 76 -2.24 13.12 23.69
C ASP A 76 -0.72 13.34 23.78
N LEU A 77 0.05 12.25 23.94
CA LEU A 77 1.51 12.29 24.10
C LEU A 77 2.25 12.30 22.77
N GLU A 78 1.79 11.51 21.80
CA GLU A 78 2.52 11.26 20.56
C GLU A 78 1.60 11.33 19.35
N ARG A 79 2.08 11.99 18.29
CA ARG A 79 1.36 12.07 17.01
C ARG A 79 1.89 11.02 16.05
N PRO A 80 1.02 10.21 15.42
CA PRO A 80 1.46 9.24 14.43
C PRO A 80 2.09 9.94 13.23
N VAL A 81 3.26 9.47 12.79
CA VAL A 81 3.92 9.97 11.57
C VAL A 81 3.26 9.46 10.29
N ALA A 82 2.45 8.40 10.39
CA ALA A 82 1.69 7.80 9.30
C ALA A 82 0.50 7.02 9.84
N SER A 83 -0.51 6.80 9.00
CA SER A 83 -1.66 5.94 9.28
C SER A 83 -1.71 4.77 8.30
N ILE A 84 -2.16 3.60 8.76
CA ILE A 84 -2.48 2.48 7.88
C ILE A 84 -3.80 2.82 7.20
N PHE A 85 -3.79 2.87 5.87
CA PHE A 85 -4.99 3.13 5.08
C PHE A 85 -5.67 1.80 4.75
N ASP A 86 -6.81 1.56 5.37
CA ASP A 86 -7.57 0.31 5.19
C ASP A 86 -8.69 0.45 4.16
N LYS A 87 -9.32 -0.68 3.85
CA LYS A 87 -10.40 -0.74 2.85
C LYS A 87 -11.65 0.04 3.27
N PRO A 88 -12.18 -0.08 4.51
CA PRO A 88 -13.28 0.76 4.98
C PRO A 88 -13.03 2.25 4.79
N GLN A 89 -11.88 2.76 5.25
CA GLN A 89 -11.48 4.16 5.07
C GLN A 89 -11.39 4.53 3.59
N ALA A 90 -10.87 3.63 2.74
CA ALA A 90 -10.81 3.84 1.31
C ALA A 90 -12.20 4.01 0.68
N LEU A 91 -13.24 3.34 1.18
CA LEU A 91 -14.60 3.49 0.67
C LEU A 91 -15.26 4.80 1.12
N GLU A 92 -14.91 5.29 2.30
CA GLU A 92 -15.46 6.55 2.83
C GLU A 92 -15.01 7.78 2.03
N VAL A 93 -13.80 7.75 1.50
CA VAL A 93 -13.24 8.87 0.71
C VAL A 93 -13.68 8.88 -0.76
N LEU A 94 -14.32 7.82 -1.25
CA LEU A 94 -14.77 7.76 -2.64
C LEU A 94 -15.98 8.68 -2.88
N PRO A 95 -16.02 9.41 -4.01
CA PRO A 95 -17.13 10.28 -4.32
C PRO A 95 -18.42 9.48 -4.52
N LYS A 96 -19.48 9.88 -3.81
CA LYS A 96 -20.83 9.34 -3.97
C LYS A 96 -21.46 9.88 -5.25
N ARG A 97 -22.22 9.05 -5.96
CA ARG A 97 -22.94 9.43 -7.19
C ARG A 97 -24.44 9.31 -6.95
N GLY A 98 -25.17 10.39 -7.19
CA GLY A 98 -26.63 10.40 -7.12
C GLY A 98 -27.28 9.71 -8.33
N GLU A 99 -28.60 9.55 -8.30
CA GLU A 99 -29.36 8.86 -9.35
C GLU A 99 -29.34 9.61 -10.69
N CYS A 100 -29.31 10.95 -10.66
CA CYS A 100 -29.27 11.80 -11.85
C CYS A 100 -27.85 12.10 -12.36
N PHE A 101 -26.84 11.38 -11.88
CA PHE A 101 -25.43 11.67 -12.14
C PHE A 101 -25.04 11.41 -13.60
N HIS A 102 -24.40 12.37 -14.27
CA HIS A 102 -23.96 12.25 -15.66
C HIS A 102 -22.43 12.37 -15.83
N LYS A 103 -21.93 11.94 -17.01
CA LYS A 103 -20.48 11.91 -17.32
C LYS A 103 -19.76 13.26 -17.18
N GLY A 104 -20.48 14.38 -17.18
CA GLY A 104 -19.90 15.71 -16.98
C GLY A 104 -19.50 15.96 -15.53
N GLU A 105 -20.23 15.39 -14.58
CA GLU A 105 -20.01 15.52 -13.14
C GLU A 105 -18.88 14.61 -12.64
N SER A 106 -18.54 13.57 -13.42
CA SER A 106 -17.40 12.68 -13.18
C SER A 106 -16.03 13.29 -13.52
N GLY A 107 -16.00 14.55 -13.96
CA GLY A 107 -14.78 15.23 -14.41
C GLY A 107 -14.20 14.66 -15.70
N ARG A 108 -13.14 15.33 -16.18
CA ARG A 108 -12.40 14.94 -17.39
C ARG A 108 -10.92 14.83 -17.04
N ALA A 109 -10.29 13.75 -17.46
CA ALA A 109 -8.86 13.51 -17.24
C ALA A 109 -8.12 13.44 -18.57
N THR A 110 -7.06 14.21 -18.71
CA THR A 110 -6.13 14.13 -19.84
C THR A 110 -4.83 13.52 -19.34
N LEU A 111 -4.43 12.38 -19.92
CA LEU A 111 -3.16 11.75 -19.61
C LEU A 111 -2.17 12.02 -20.74
N VAL A 112 -0.94 12.37 -20.38
CA VAL A 112 0.15 12.66 -21.34
C VAL A 112 1.24 11.61 -21.17
N GLY A 113 1.56 10.87 -22.21
CA GLY A 113 2.55 9.79 -22.15
C GLY A 113 2.54 8.88 -23.37
N GLY A 114 3.19 7.73 -23.30
CA GLY A 114 3.22 6.79 -24.42
C GLY A 114 4.20 7.17 -25.52
N ALA A 115 5.45 7.44 -25.13
CA ALA A 115 6.56 7.49 -26.06
C ALA A 115 6.77 6.12 -26.74
N ALA A 116 7.64 6.07 -27.76
CA ALA A 116 8.02 4.82 -28.40
C ALA A 116 8.53 3.80 -27.36
N GLY A 117 7.99 2.58 -27.40
CA GLY A 117 8.29 1.52 -26.42
C GLY A 117 7.51 1.60 -25.09
N PHE A 118 6.76 2.68 -24.83
CA PHE A 118 6.03 2.88 -23.57
C PHE A 118 4.51 3.07 -23.76
N SER A 119 3.95 2.68 -24.91
CA SER A 119 2.50 2.75 -25.17
C SER A 119 1.68 1.96 -24.15
N GLY A 120 2.18 0.82 -23.67
CA GLY A 120 1.49 0.01 -22.65
C GLY A 120 1.22 0.78 -21.36
N ALA A 121 2.16 1.62 -20.91
CA ALA A 121 2.02 2.35 -19.65
C ALA A 121 0.83 3.33 -19.68
N ILE A 122 0.71 4.10 -20.76
CA ILE A 122 -0.37 5.09 -20.91
C ILE A 122 -1.73 4.44 -21.24
N ILE A 123 -1.73 3.26 -21.89
CA ILE A 123 -2.95 2.45 -22.06
C ILE A 123 -3.46 1.98 -20.70
N LEU A 124 -2.59 1.40 -19.87
CA LEU A 124 -2.97 0.95 -18.52
C LEU A 124 -3.46 2.11 -17.65
N ALA A 125 -2.77 3.25 -17.68
CA ALA A 125 -3.15 4.43 -16.91
C ALA A 125 -4.51 4.99 -17.35
N SER A 126 -4.77 5.08 -18.67
CA SER A 126 -6.04 5.60 -19.18
C SER A 126 -7.22 4.68 -18.87
N GLN A 127 -7.03 3.35 -18.98
CA GLN A 127 -8.03 2.36 -18.58
C GLN A 127 -8.30 2.40 -17.08
N ALA A 128 -7.26 2.51 -16.24
CA ALA A 128 -7.41 2.65 -14.79
C ALA A 128 -8.18 3.93 -14.42
N CYS A 129 -7.91 5.04 -15.09
CA CYS A 129 -8.63 6.30 -14.90
C CYS A 129 -10.13 6.15 -15.23
N ALA A 130 -10.45 5.53 -16.37
CA ALA A 130 -11.83 5.28 -16.77
C ALA A 130 -12.55 4.34 -15.78
N ARG A 131 -11.88 3.26 -15.33
CA ARG A 131 -12.41 2.30 -14.34
C ARG A 131 -12.60 2.91 -12.95
N SER A 132 -11.75 3.87 -12.58
CA SER A 132 -11.88 4.63 -11.34
C SER A 132 -13.02 5.67 -11.40
N GLY A 133 -13.66 5.81 -12.57
CA GLY A 133 -14.91 6.53 -12.72
C GLY A 133 -14.78 7.94 -13.32
N ALA A 134 -13.67 8.28 -13.96
CA ALA A 134 -13.59 9.49 -14.77
C ALA A 134 -14.65 9.49 -15.88
N GLY A 135 -15.19 10.67 -16.19
CA GLY A 135 -16.35 10.80 -17.08
C GLY A 135 -15.95 10.86 -18.55
N LEU A 136 -14.78 11.42 -18.81
CA LEU A 136 -14.08 11.38 -20.08
C LEU A 136 -12.59 11.25 -19.81
N VAL A 137 -11.95 10.35 -20.54
CA VAL A 137 -10.50 10.17 -20.52
C VAL A 137 -9.96 10.46 -21.91
N SER A 138 -9.00 11.37 -22.00
CA SER A 138 -8.25 11.66 -23.22
C SER A 138 -6.77 11.32 -23.02
N VAL A 139 -6.12 10.94 -24.12
CA VAL A 139 -4.69 10.61 -24.12
C VAL A 139 -3.99 11.48 -25.15
N ILE A 140 -2.89 12.09 -24.73
CA ILE A 140 -1.92 12.75 -25.62
C ILE A 140 -0.68 11.87 -25.64
N SER A 141 -0.35 11.35 -26.82
CA SER A 141 0.79 10.45 -27.03
C SER A 141 1.64 10.84 -28.22
N SER A 142 2.80 10.18 -28.37
CA SER A 142 3.57 10.32 -29.61
C SER A 142 2.76 9.79 -30.80
N GLU A 143 3.01 10.37 -31.97
CA GLU A 143 2.32 10.00 -33.22
C GLU A 143 2.50 8.51 -33.55
N GLN A 144 3.72 8.01 -33.33
CA GLN A 144 4.09 6.61 -33.58
C GLN A 144 3.24 5.61 -32.79
N THR A 145 2.78 5.97 -31.59
CA THR A 145 1.97 5.07 -30.75
C THR A 145 0.48 5.35 -30.89
N ARG A 146 0.08 6.43 -31.57
CA ARG A 146 -1.31 6.93 -31.64
C ARG A 146 -2.31 5.87 -32.13
N HIS A 147 -1.87 4.99 -33.03
CA HIS A 147 -2.71 3.93 -33.60
C HIS A 147 -3.12 2.85 -32.57
N LEU A 148 -2.43 2.75 -31.44
CA LEU A 148 -2.69 1.75 -30.40
C LEU A 148 -3.86 2.14 -29.46
N TYR A 149 -4.35 3.38 -29.52
CA TYR A 149 -5.35 3.90 -28.58
C TYR A 149 -6.81 3.80 -29.04
N SER A 150 -7.09 3.23 -30.23
CA SER A 150 -8.47 3.05 -30.74
C SER A 150 -9.34 2.16 -29.83
N VAL A 151 -8.73 1.41 -28.91
CA VAL A 151 -9.40 0.49 -27.97
C VAL A 151 -9.89 1.19 -26.69
N VAL A 152 -9.50 2.44 -26.41
CA VAL A 152 -9.84 3.12 -25.14
C VAL A 152 -11.19 3.85 -25.19
N SER A 153 -11.85 3.90 -26.35
CA SER A 153 -13.08 4.65 -26.55
C SER A 153 -14.22 3.77 -27.06
N GLN A 154 -14.84 2.95 -26.20
CA GLN A 154 -16.25 2.58 -26.32
C GLN A 154 -16.84 2.34 -24.91
N ARG A 155 -17.60 3.33 -24.43
CA ARG A 155 -18.86 3.03 -23.75
C ARG A 155 -19.96 3.24 -24.79
#